data_AF-A0A084IJA7-F1
#
_entry.id   AF-A0A084IJA7-F1
#
_cell.length_a   1.000
_cell.length_b   1.000
_cell.length_c   1.000
_cell.angle_alpha   90.00
_cell.angle_beta   90.00
_cell.angle_gamma   90.00
#
_symmetry.space_group_name_H-M   'P 1'
#
loop_
_entity.id
_entity.type
_entity.pdbx_description
1 polymer ?
#
loop_
_entity_poly.entity_id
_entity_poly.type
_entity_poly.pdbx_seq_one_letter_code
_entity_poly.pdbx_strand_id
1 'polypeptide(L)'
;MNSNHNQTPLNPESANPEALDHTTYHRVVGPALRAAAETAAKRGHKYLFDDMPAMLALVDMVTRLADLYREHYPDVATDQNDWIDKAATAACVMVFQEAELPADAIGQCLAALETAYQQVHEQSVLDPGVRYIAMAWSHLDDDEREDAHHCLTQAAEHMIAAIETWQSEVH
;
A
#
# COMPACT_ATOMS: atom_id res chain seq x y z
N MET A 1 12.45 3.64 -23.88
CA MET A 1 12.17 4.80 -23.01
C MET A 1 12.08 4.23 -21.61
N ASN A 2 13.13 4.39 -20.81
CA ASN A 2 13.20 3.81 -19.47
C ASN A 2 12.53 4.78 -18.50
N SER A 3 11.34 4.42 -18.02
CA SER A 3 10.71 5.09 -16.89
C SER A 3 11.47 4.67 -15.63
N ASN A 4 12.39 5.50 -15.16
CA ASN A 4 12.91 5.42 -13.80
C ASN A 4 11.80 5.86 -12.86
N HIS A 5 10.98 4.90 -12.39
CA HIS A 5 10.17 5.13 -11.20
C HIS A 5 11.13 5.34 -10.03
N ASN A 6 11.22 6.58 -9.56
CA ASN A 6 11.94 6.94 -8.35
C ASN A 6 11.25 6.23 -7.18
N GLN A 7 11.75 5.06 -6.80
CA GLN A 7 11.35 4.39 -5.57
C GLN A 7 11.98 5.17 -4.42
N THR A 8 11.17 6.00 -3.75
CA THR A 8 11.58 6.72 -2.55
C THR A 8 11.67 5.71 -1.39
N PRO A 9 12.84 5.60 -0.72
CA PRO A 9 13.00 4.62 0.36
C PRO A 9 12.10 4.93 1.58
N LEU A 10 11.62 3.88 2.25
CA LEU A 10 10.68 3.97 3.38
C LEU A 10 11.38 4.50 4.65
N ASN A 11 11.49 5.83 4.81
CA ASN A 11 12.17 6.44 5.97
C ASN A 11 11.19 6.78 7.13
N PRO A 12 11.31 6.14 8.31
CA PRO A 12 10.42 6.36 9.47
C PRO A 12 10.43 7.78 10.02
N GLU A 13 11.57 8.48 9.99
CA GLU A 13 11.67 9.85 10.53
C GLU A 13 10.98 10.89 9.64
N SER A 14 10.59 10.50 8.43
CA SER A 14 9.98 11.37 7.43
C SER A 14 8.47 11.15 7.26
N ALA A 15 7.91 10.14 7.92
CA ALA A 15 6.52 9.75 7.81
C ALA A 15 5.67 10.47 8.87
N ASN A 16 4.96 11.51 8.47
CA ASN A 16 3.89 12.08 9.28
C ASN A 16 2.54 11.60 8.70
N PRO A 17 1.81 10.71 9.40
CA PRO A 17 0.50 10.20 8.97
C PRO A 17 -0.52 11.28 8.63
N GLU A 18 -0.40 12.45 9.25
CA GLU A 18 -1.32 13.59 9.07
C GLU A 18 -0.86 14.56 7.97
N ALA A 19 0.21 14.25 7.24
CA ALA A 19 0.77 15.19 6.25
C ALA A 19 0.04 15.20 4.91
N LEU A 20 -0.75 14.16 4.60
CA LEU A 20 -1.63 14.17 3.45
C LEU A 20 -2.90 14.96 3.77
N ASP A 21 -3.38 15.75 2.81
CA ASP A 21 -4.71 16.34 2.97
C ASP A 21 -5.79 15.25 3.02
N HIS A 22 -6.93 15.59 3.62
CA HIS A 22 -8.02 14.66 3.83
C HIS A 22 -8.52 14.00 2.53
N THR A 23 -8.59 14.75 1.43
CA THR A 23 -9.03 14.22 0.13
C THR A 23 -8.04 13.19 -0.41
N THR A 24 -6.74 13.50 -0.39
CA THR A 24 -5.70 12.57 -0.84
C THR A 24 -5.69 11.31 0.03
N TYR A 25 -5.77 11.47 1.36
CA TYR A 25 -5.81 10.33 2.29
C TYR A 25 -6.99 9.39 1.99
N HIS A 26 -8.21 9.92 1.80
CA HIS A 26 -9.40 9.12 1.53
C HIS A 26 -9.46 8.54 0.12
N ARG A 27 -8.58 8.95 -0.80
CA ARG A 27 -8.46 8.37 -2.14
C ARG A 27 -7.31 7.36 -2.25
N VAL A 28 -6.25 7.53 -1.46
CA VAL A 28 -5.01 6.76 -1.63
C VAL A 28 -4.77 5.79 -0.47
N VAL A 29 -4.78 6.28 0.78
CA VAL A 29 -4.33 5.50 1.94
C VAL A 29 -5.49 4.77 2.62
N GLY A 30 -6.55 5.50 2.99
CA GLY A 30 -7.65 4.95 3.79
C GLY A 30 -8.33 3.72 3.17
N PRO A 31 -8.73 3.76 1.88
CA PRO A 31 -9.36 2.60 1.23
C PRO A 31 -8.46 1.37 1.16
N ALA A 32 -7.18 1.54 0.83
CA ALA A 32 -6.21 0.45 0.74
C ALA A 32 -5.91 -0.16 2.12
N LEU A 33 -5.76 0.69 3.14
CA LEU A 33 -5.58 0.28 4.53
C LEU A 33 -6.75 -0.57 5.01
N ARG A 34 -7.98 -0.12 4.76
CA ARG A 34 -9.19 -0.88 5.11
C ARG A 34 -9.20 -2.25 4.43
N ALA A 35 -8.98 -2.30 3.12
CA ALA A 35 -8.98 -3.56 2.37
C ALA A 35 -7.91 -4.55 2.86
N ALA A 36 -6.68 -4.09 3.08
CA ALA A 36 -5.59 -4.92 3.58
C ALA A 36 -5.88 -5.44 5.00
N ALA A 37 -6.33 -4.57 5.90
CA ALA A 37 -6.64 -4.93 7.29
C ALA A 37 -7.78 -5.95 7.38
N GLU A 38 -8.87 -5.76 6.64
CA GLU A 38 -9.98 -6.71 6.60
C GLU A 38 -9.54 -8.06 6.00
N THR A 39 -8.67 -8.04 4.99
CA THR A 39 -8.14 -9.28 4.38
C THR A 39 -7.26 -10.05 5.36
N ALA A 40 -6.38 -9.37 6.09
CA ALA A 40 -5.58 -9.99 7.16
C ALA A 40 -6.47 -10.55 8.30
N ALA A 41 -7.50 -9.81 8.70
CA ALA A 41 -8.46 -10.25 9.71
C ALA A 41 -9.22 -11.52 9.29
N LYS A 42 -9.66 -11.60 8.01
CA LYS A 42 -10.29 -12.82 7.45
C LYS A 42 -9.36 -14.04 7.49
N ARG A 43 -8.05 -13.82 7.43
CA ARG A 43 -7.00 -14.85 7.52
C ARG A 43 -6.65 -15.23 8.96
N GLY A 44 -7.25 -14.56 9.96
CA GLY A 44 -7.09 -14.87 11.38
C GLY A 44 -6.01 -14.07 12.09
N HIS A 45 -5.45 -13.04 11.46
CA HIS A 45 -4.46 -12.16 12.06
C HIS A 45 -5.14 -11.08 12.91
N LYS A 46 -4.65 -10.86 14.13
CA LYS A 46 -5.21 -9.85 15.04
C LYS A 46 -4.85 -8.44 14.58
N TYR A 47 -3.61 -8.25 14.14
CA TYR A 47 -3.13 -7.00 13.59
C TYR A 47 -2.67 -7.20 12.16
N LEU A 48 -2.80 -6.16 11.32
CA LEU A 48 -2.37 -6.24 9.92
C LEU A 48 -0.87 -6.55 9.81
N PHE A 49 -0.03 -6.03 10.71
CA PHE A 49 1.41 -6.32 10.66
C PHE A 49 1.77 -7.80 10.94
N ASP A 50 0.85 -8.59 11.50
CA ASP A 50 1.05 -10.04 11.70
C ASP A 50 0.94 -10.82 10.36
N ASP A 51 0.39 -10.21 9.31
CA ASP A 51 0.19 -10.81 7.99
C ASP A 51 1.12 -10.15 6.94
N MET A 52 2.30 -10.73 6.76
CA MET A 52 3.31 -10.15 5.87
C MET A 52 2.82 -10.01 4.41
N PRO A 53 2.18 -11.03 3.79
CA PRO A 53 1.54 -10.86 2.48
C PRO A 53 0.56 -9.68 2.39
N ALA A 54 -0.29 -9.48 3.40
CA ALA A 54 -1.26 -8.37 3.40
C ALA A 54 -0.59 -6.99 3.56
N MET A 55 0.49 -6.91 4.36
CA MET A 55 1.31 -5.70 4.45
C MET A 55 2.01 -5.36 3.12
N LEU A 56 2.51 -6.35 2.39
CA LEU A 56 3.09 -6.14 1.05
C LEU A 56 2.04 -5.68 0.04
N ALA A 57 0.84 -6.28 0.09
CA ALA A 57 -0.30 -5.84 -0.72
C ALA A 57 -0.71 -4.38 -0.38
N LEU A 58 -0.70 -3.99 0.90
CA LEU A 58 -0.95 -2.61 1.32
C LEU A 58 0.04 -1.64 0.67
N VAL A 59 1.35 -1.94 0.75
CA VAL A 59 2.40 -1.09 0.16
C VAL A 59 2.16 -0.91 -1.34
N ASP A 60 1.87 -1.99 -2.07
CA ASP A 60 1.64 -1.94 -3.52
C ASP A 60 0.38 -1.18 -3.90
N MET A 61 -0.73 -1.42 -3.19
CA MET A 61 -1.99 -0.71 -3.40
C MET A 61 -1.82 0.79 -3.21
N VAL A 62 -1.21 1.21 -2.09
CA VAL A 62 -0.99 2.63 -1.80
C VAL A 62 -0.06 3.27 -2.83
N THR A 63 1.02 2.59 -3.21
CA THR A 63 1.97 3.09 -4.22
C THR A 63 1.27 3.32 -5.56
N ARG A 64 0.47 2.37 -6.03
CA ARG A 64 -0.23 2.48 -7.32
C ARG A 64 -1.39 3.48 -7.29
N LEU A 65 -2.14 3.57 -6.18
CA LEU A 65 -3.17 4.60 -6.02
C LEU A 65 -2.54 6.00 -5.96
N ALA A 66 -1.37 6.15 -5.34
CA ALA A 66 -0.60 7.38 -5.35
C ALA A 66 -0.18 7.75 -6.77
N ASP A 67 0.33 6.79 -7.56
CA ASP A 67 0.67 7.02 -8.97
C ASP A 67 -0.54 7.47 -9.79
N LEU A 68 -1.67 6.77 -9.69
CA LEU A 68 -2.92 7.12 -10.37
C LEU A 68 -3.48 8.49 -9.95
N TYR A 69 -3.30 8.86 -8.68
CA TYR A 69 -3.66 10.18 -8.18
C TYR A 69 -2.81 11.28 -8.84
N ARG A 70 -1.49 11.08 -8.96
CA ARG A 70 -0.61 12.05 -9.64
C ARG A 70 -0.96 12.18 -11.12
N GLU A 71 -1.32 11.08 -11.77
CA GLU A 71 -1.70 11.09 -13.19
C GLU A 71 -3.02 11.85 -13.45
N HIS A 72 -4.03 11.69 -12.60
CA HIS A 72 -5.33 12.35 -12.77
C HIS A 72 -5.38 13.77 -12.22
N TYR A 73 -4.61 14.07 -11.18
CA TYR A 73 -4.62 15.36 -10.48
C TYR A 73 -3.22 16.01 -10.42
N PRO A 74 -2.56 16.25 -11.57
CA PRO A 74 -1.15 16.67 -11.60
C PRO A 74 -0.88 18.02 -10.90
N ASP A 75 -1.82 18.96 -11.00
CA ASP A 75 -1.68 20.28 -10.38
C ASP A 75 -1.73 20.18 -8.84
N VAL A 76 -2.63 19.35 -8.30
CA VAL A 76 -2.78 19.14 -6.85
C VAL A 76 -1.64 18.28 -6.30
N ALA A 77 -1.20 17.29 -7.07
CA ALA A 77 -0.11 16.41 -6.70
C ALA A 77 1.23 17.14 -6.60
N THR A 78 1.45 18.17 -7.42
CA THR A 78 2.72 18.93 -7.40
C THR A 78 2.98 19.59 -6.04
N ASP A 79 1.94 20.11 -5.38
CA ASP A 79 2.05 20.76 -4.08
C ASP A 79 2.24 19.76 -2.91
N GLN A 80 1.91 18.48 -3.12
CA GLN A 80 1.99 17.41 -2.13
C GLN A 80 2.92 16.25 -2.52
N ASN A 81 3.75 16.43 -3.54
CA ASN A 81 4.52 15.34 -4.16
C ASN A 81 5.35 14.58 -3.12
N ASP A 82 6.06 15.29 -2.24
CA ASP A 82 6.89 14.71 -1.19
C ASP A 82 6.09 13.85 -0.20
N TRP A 83 4.80 14.14 0.01
CA TRP A 83 3.92 13.41 0.92
C TRP A 83 3.26 12.21 0.23
N ILE A 84 2.87 12.38 -1.04
CA ILE A 84 2.34 11.30 -1.86
C ILE A 84 3.41 10.20 -2.04
N ASP A 85 4.68 10.57 -2.24
CA ASP A 85 5.81 9.65 -2.33
C ASP A 85 6.02 8.83 -1.04
N LYS A 86 5.60 9.37 0.11
CA LYS A 86 5.73 8.73 1.42
C LYS A 86 4.45 8.07 1.90
N ALA A 87 3.37 8.08 1.11
CA ALA A 87 2.06 7.61 1.52
C ALA A 87 2.10 6.13 1.97
N ALA A 88 2.83 5.27 1.23
CA ALA A 88 2.99 3.87 1.59
C ALA A 88 3.75 3.70 2.91
N THR A 89 4.85 4.45 3.11
CA THR A 89 5.59 4.46 4.38
C THR A 89 4.71 4.90 5.55
N ALA A 90 3.97 5.98 5.37
CA ALA A 90 3.09 6.54 6.38
C ALA A 90 1.99 5.54 6.75
N ALA A 91 1.39 4.87 5.76
CA ALA A 91 0.40 3.82 6.01
C ALA A 91 0.98 2.67 6.85
N CYS A 92 2.21 2.21 6.55
CA CYS A 92 2.86 1.18 7.36
C CYS A 92 3.17 1.66 8.78
N VAL A 93 3.67 2.89 8.94
CA VAL A 93 3.89 3.49 10.26
C VAL A 93 2.60 3.53 11.07
N MET A 94 1.48 3.94 10.46
CA MET A 94 0.16 3.94 11.12
C MET A 94 -0.22 2.55 11.62
N VAL A 95 -0.02 1.51 10.79
CA VAL A 95 -0.30 0.12 11.17
C VAL A 95 0.55 -0.32 12.37
N PHE A 96 1.84 0.02 12.38
CA PHE A 96 2.72 -0.35 13.48
C PHE A 96 2.44 0.45 14.77
N GLN A 97 2.04 1.72 14.64
CA GLN A 97 1.64 2.56 15.77
C GLN A 97 0.33 2.08 16.40
N GLU A 98 -0.66 1.67 15.59
CA GLU A 98 -1.91 1.07 16.08
C GLU A 98 -1.68 -0.23 16.84
N ALA A 99 -0.61 -0.96 16.49
CA ALA A 99 -0.14 -2.12 17.21
C ALA A 99 0.70 -1.81 18.47
N GLU A 100 0.85 -0.54 18.83
CA GLU A 100 1.64 -0.05 19.96
C GLU A 100 3.12 -0.50 19.92
N LEU A 101 3.69 -0.68 18.72
CA LEU A 101 5.10 -1.01 18.58
C LEU A 101 5.99 0.17 18.99
N PRO A 102 7.11 -0.07 19.69
CA PRO A 102 8.06 0.99 20.03
C PRO A 102 8.80 1.47 18.77
N ALA A 103 9.26 2.72 18.79
CA ALA A 103 9.83 3.40 17.60
C ALA A 103 11.02 2.66 16.97
N ASP A 104 11.85 2.00 17.78
CA ASP A 104 12.96 1.18 17.33
C ASP A 104 12.49 -0.08 16.58
N ALA A 105 11.43 -0.73 17.05
CA ALA A 105 10.80 -1.86 16.36
C ALA A 105 10.14 -1.41 15.05
N ILE A 106 9.47 -0.25 15.03
CA ILE A 106 8.88 0.32 13.81
C ILE A 106 9.94 0.48 12.71
N GLY A 107 11.10 1.05 13.04
CA GLY A 107 12.19 1.23 12.09
C GLY A 107 12.71 -0.09 11.51
N GLN A 108 12.83 -1.13 12.34
CA GLN A 108 13.26 -2.46 11.90
C GLN A 108 12.22 -3.14 11.01
N CYS A 109 10.94 -3.07 11.38
CA CYS A 109 9.84 -3.63 10.60
C CYS A 109 9.71 -2.94 9.23
N LEU A 110 9.87 -1.62 9.16
CA LEU A 110 9.89 -0.89 7.88
C LEU A 110 11.03 -1.31 6.98
N ALA A 111 12.26 -1.40 7.50
CA ALA A 111 13.41 -1.81 6.70
C ALA A 111 13.26 -3.26 6.16
N ALA A 112 12.72 -4.16 6.99
CA ALA A 112 12.41 -5.52 6.56
C ALA A 112 11.31 -5.56 5.49
N LEU A 113 10.24 -4.78 5.68
CA LEU A 113 9.15 -4.66 4.73
C LEU A 113 9.61 -4.07 3.39
N GLU A 114 10.45 -3.03 3.41
CA GLU A 114 11.03 -2.43 2.21
C GLU A 114 11.83 -3.46 1.41
N THR A 115 12.70 -4.21 2.10
CA THR A 115 13.51 -5.25 1.48
C THR A 115 12.62 -6.35 0.88
N ALA A 116 11.60 -6.79 1.59
CA ALA A 116 10.65 -7.79 1.10
C ALA A 116 9.84 -7.28 -0.09
N TYR A 117 9.38 -6.02 -0.04
CA TYR A 117 8.64 -5.38 -1.12
C TYR A 117 9.48 -5.28 -2.38
N GLN A 118 10.74 -4.87 -2.26
CA GLN A 118 11.66 -4.81 -3.40
C GLN A 118 11.81 -6.19 -4.07
N GLN A 119 11.97 -7.27 -3.29
CA GLN A 119 12.12 -8.62 -3.85
C GLN A 119 10.89 -9.10 -4.62
N VAL A 120 9.68 -8.86 -4.10
CA VAL A 120 8.43 -9.29 -4.75
C VAL A 120 8.09 -8.39 -5.94
N HIS A 121 8.45 -7.10 -5.88
CA HIS A 121 8.24 -6.15 -6.96
C HIS A 121 9.18 -6.43 -8.15
N GLU A 122 10.47 -6.69 -7.91
CA GLU A 122 11.44 -7.03 -8.97
C GLU A 122 11.08 -8.30 -9.75
N GLN A 123 10.31 -9.19 -9.13
CA GLN A 123 9.83 -10.44 -9.72
C GLN A 123 8.39 -10.35 -10.24
N SER A 124 7.77 -9.16 -10.23
CA SER A 124 6.38 -8.96 -10.68
C SER A 124 5.36 -9.86 -9.97
N VAL A 125 5.62 -10.25 -8.72
CA VAL A 125 4.74 -11.16 -7.96
C VAL A 125 3.37 -10.54 -7.69
N LEU A 126 3.31 -9.20 -7.60
CA LEU A 126 2.09 -8.46 -7.23
C LEU A 126 1.21 -8.08 -8.43
N ASP A 127 1.65 -8.35 -9.66
CA ASP A 127 0.93 -8.02 -10.90
C ASP A 127 -0.53 -8.51 -10.96
N PRO A 128 -0.92 -9.67 -10.39
CA PRO A 128 -2.30 -10.13 -10.40
C PRO A 128 -3.31 -9.14 -9.79
N GLY A 129 -2.88 -8.25 -8.89
CA GLY A 129 -3.76 -7.24 -8.27
C GLY A 129 -3.93 -5.95 -9.07
N VAL A 130 -3.07 -5.69 -10.06
CA VAL A 130 -2.97 -4.38 -10.74
C VAL A 130 -4.28 -3.94 -11.39
N ARG A 131 -4.95 -4.86 -12.10
CA ARG A 131 -6.22 -4.54 -12.77
C ARG A 131 -7.30 -4.09 -11.78
N TYR A 132 -7.30 -4.69 -10.58
CA TYR A 132 -8.31 -4.41 -9.57
C TYR A 132 -8.05 -3.06 -8.90
N ILE A 133 -6.79 -2.67 -8.74
CA ILE A 133 -6.44 -1.33 -8.25
C ILE A 133 -6.87 -0.26 -9.26
N ALA A 134 -6.65 -0.48 -10.56
CA ALA A 134 -7.12 0.44 -11.59
C ALA A 134 -8.66 0.58 -11.61
N MET A 135 -9.39 -0.53 -11.44
CA MET A 135 -10.85 -0.51 -11.30
C MET A 135 -11.28 0.22 -10.02
N ALA A 136 -10.62 -0.06 -8.89
CA ALA A 136 -10.90 0.61 -7.63
C ALA A 136 -10.70 2.12 -7.75
N TRP A 137 -9.66 2.56 -8.46
CA TRP A 137 -9.42 3.97 -8.71
C TRP A 137 -10.57 4.62 -9.48
N SER A 138 -11.10 3.98 -10.53
CA SER A 138 -12.27 4.50 -11.26
C SER A 138 -13.46 4.71 -10.32
N HIS A 139 -13.77 3.72 -9.47
CA HIS A 139 -14.85 3.84 -8.48
C HIS A 139 -14.57 4.92 -7.42
N LEU A 140 -13.31 5.08 -6.98
CA LEU A 140 -12.95 6.17 -6.06
C LEU A 140 -13.11 7.55 -6.71
N ASP A 141 -12.83 7.67 -8.01
CA ASP A 141 -13.02 8.89 -8.78
C ASP A 141 -14.50 9.29 -8.86
N ASP A 142 -15.36 8.30 -9.09
CA ASP A 142 -16.82 8.44 -9.14
C ASP A 142 -17.50 8.46 -7.74
N ASP A 143 -16.72 8.42 -6.65
CA ASP A 143 -17.16 8.37 -5.24
C ASP A 143 -17.99 7.11 -4.86
N GLU A 144 -17.86 6.04 -5.65
CA GLU A 144 -18.46 4.72 -5.45
C GLU A 144 -17.64 3.88 -4.43
N ARG A 145 -17.66 4.29 -3.16
CA ARG A 145 -16.76 3.78 -2.11
C ARG A 145 -16.83 2.27 -1.85
N GLU A 146 -18.02 1.68 -1.91
CA GLU A 146 -18.19 0.24 -1.64
C GLU A 146 -17.67 -0.62 -2.81
N ASP A 147 -17.88 -0.19 -4.06
CA ASP A 147 -17.35 -0.89 -5.24
C ASP A 147 -15.82 -0.76 -5.33
N ALA A 148 -15.29 0.42 -4.97
CA ALA A 148 -13.86 0.62 -4.79
C ALA A 148 -13.28 -0.33 -3.74
N HIS A 149 -13.93 -0.44 -2.58
CA HIS A 149 -13.50 -1.32 -1.50
C HIS A 149 -13.55 -2.80 -1.91
N HIS A 150 -14.58 -3.22 -2.65
CA HIS A 150 -14.66 -4.56 -3.22
C HIS A 150 -13.47 -4.84 -4.16
N CYS A 151 -13.15 -3.91 -5.06
CA CYS A 151 -12.01 -4.04 -5.97
C CYS A 151 -10.67 -4.10 -5.22
N LEU A 152 -10.44 -3.26 -4.21
CA LEU A 152 -9.21 -3.29 -3.41
C LEU A 152 -9.09 -4.59 -2.59
N THR A 153 -10.21 -5.14 -2.11
CA THR A 153 -10.22 -6.45 -1.45
C THR A 153 -9.81 -7.55 -2.43
N GLN A 154 -10.33 -7.53 -3.66
CA GLN A 154 -9.89 -8.47 -4.71
C GLN A 154 -8.40 -8.29 -5.05
N ALA A 155 -7.92 -7.05 -5.13
CA ALA A 155 -6.50 -6.78 -5.34
C ALA A 155 -5.63 -7.43 -4.26
N ALA A 156 -5.98 -7.21 -2.98
CA ALA A 156 -5.28 -7.78 -1.85
C ALA A 156 -5.30 -9.32 -1.86
N GLU A 157 -6.47 -9.94 -2.07
CA GLU A 157 -6.62 -11.41 -2.13
C GLU A 157 -5.77 -12.02 -3.26
N HIS A 158 -5.76 -11.40 -4.44
CA HIS A 158 -4.97 -11.88 -5.58
C HIS A 158 -3.45 -11.71 -5.38
N MET A 159 -3.02 -10.59 -4.80
CA MET A 159 -1.60 -10.37 -4.47
C MET A 159 -1.12 -11.33 -3.39
N ILE A 160 -1.90 -11.54 -2.33
CA ILE A 160 -1.57 -12.47 -1.25
C ILE A 160 -1.41 -13.89 -1.79
N ALA A 161 -2.37 -14.36 -2.60
CA ALA A 161 -2.27 -15.69 -3.21
C ALA A 161 -1.03 -15.84 -4.11
N ALA A 162 -0.65 -14.78 -4.83
CA ALA A 162 0.54 -14.77 -5.66
C ALA A 162 1.83 -14.81 -4.82
N ILE A 163 1.89 -14.05 -3.72
CA ILE A 163 3.00 -14.10 -2.76
C ILE A 163 3.14 -15.50 -2.16
N GLU A 164 2.04 -16.12 -1.74
CA GLU A 164 2.06 -17.48 -1.16
C GLU A 164 2.53 -18.52 -2.18
N THR A 165 2.06 -18.42 -3.42
CA THR A 165 2.50 -19.30 -4.51
C THR A 165 3.99 -19.14 -4.76
N TRP A 166 4.46 -17.90 -4.92
CA TRP A 166 5.88 -17.59 -5.11
C TRP A 166 6.75 -18.09 -3.96
N GLN A 167 6.33 -17.91 -2.70
CA GLN A 167 7.04 -18.43 -1.53
C GLN A 167 7.20 -19.95 -1.57
N SER A 168 6.17 -20.67 -2.06
CA SER A 168 6.16 -22.13 -2.19
C SER A 168 7.00 -22.67 -3.35
N GLU A 169 7.35 -21.83 -4.34
CA GLU A 169 8.17 -22.22 -5.49
C GLU A 169 9.66 -21.92 -5.29
N VAL A 170 9.98 -20.93 -4.45
CA VAL A 170 11.35 -20.51 -4.14
C VAL A 170 11.97 -21.31 -2.98
N HIS A 171 11.16 -22.07 -2.22
CA HIS A 171 11.56 -22.93 -1.10
C HIS A 171 11.20 -24.40 -1.36
#